data_AF-A0A9D8AFC8-F1
#
_entry.id   AF-A0A9D8AFC8-F1
#
_cell.length_a   1.000
_cell.length_b   1.000
_cell.length_c   1.000
_cell.angle_alpha   90.00
_cell.angle_beta   90.00
_cell.angle_gamma   90.00
#
_symmetry.space_group_name_H-M   'P 1'
#
loop_
_entity.id
_entity.type
_entity.pdbx_description
1 polymer ?
#
loop_
_entity_poly.entity_id
_entity_poly.type
_entity_poly.pdbx_seq_one_letter_code
_entity_poly.pdbx_strand_id
1 'polypeptide(L)'
;MSMKNVILNNWGLKFLALFLAVVTWLYIVVELDKGATEEMEALQGALSSHRMVSKSVPINLKLEGVPSKGYEVQHDKIDIEPSVCVMLGPRSYLKRLLSVDTYPIDVTGHTKTIVKDISIISPFEGIDIKEKFVTVTIPIVKIAKE
;
A
#
# COMPACT_ATOMS: atom_id res chain seq x y z
N MET A 1 -7.79 64.96 -35.56
CA MET A 1 -6.46 64.77 -34.95
C MET A 1 -6.06 63.31 -35.15
N SER A 2 -4.96 63.00 -35.84
CA SER A 2 -4.62 61.62 -36.20
C SER A 2 -4.14 60.84 -34.97
N MET A 3 -4.91 59.82 -34.54
CA MET A 3 -4.65 58.98 -33.35
C MET A 3 -3.22 58.41 -33.32
N LYS A 4 -2.64 58.19 -34.50
CA LYS A 4 -1.28 57.70 -34.70
C LYS A 4 -0.22 58.63 -34.09
N ASN A 5 -0.40 59.94 -34.18
CA ASN A 5 0.60 60.91 -33.69
C ASN A 5 0.60 61.02 -32.16
N VAL A 6 -0.55 60.79 -31.53
CA VAL A 6 -0.68 60.81 -30.06
C VAL A 6 0.01 59.60 -29.43
N ILE A 7 -0.04 58.43 -30.09
CA ILE A 7 0.51 57.17 -29.58
C ILE A 7 1.99 56.99 -29.99
N LEU A 8 2.37 57.37 -31.21
CA LEU A 8 3.71 57.10 -31.74
C LEU A 8 4.75 58.15 -31.34
N ASN A 9 4.34 59.40 -31.12
CA ASN A 9 5.26 60.51 -30.81
C ASN A 9 5.46 60.73 -29.31
N ASN A 10 4.58 60.16 -28.47
CA ASN A 10 4.60 60.37 -27.02
C ASN A 10 5.29 59.22 -26.29
N TRP A 11 6.56 59.40 -25.96
CA TRP A 11 7.37 58.42 -25.24
C TRP A 11 6.82 58.10 -23.84
N GLY A 12 6.18 59.06 -23.16
CA GLY A 12 5.58 58.83 -21.85
C GLY A 12 4.46 57.79 -21.89
N LEU A 13 3.64 57.82 -22.95
CA LEU A 13 2.56 56.86 -23.14
C LEU A 13 3.08 55.43 -23.35
N LYS A 14 4.24 55.27 -24.00
CA LYS A 14 4.87 53.96 -24.23
C LYS A 14 5.39 53.34 -22.94
N PHE A 15 6.02 54.13 -22.07
CA PHE A 15 6.48 53.64 -20.77
C PHE A 15 5.31 53.26 -19.86
N LEU A 16 4.23 54.04 -19.86
CA LEU A 16 3.02 53.70 -19.12
C LEU A 16 2.40 52.38 -19.61
N ALA A 17 2.34 52.19 -20.93
CA ALA A 17 1.85 50.94 -21.51
C ALA A 17 2.74 49.74 -21.16
N LEU A 18 4.07 49.91 -21.19
CA LEU A 18 5.03 48.87 -20.77
C LEU A 18 4.85 48.52 -19.29
N PHE A 19 4.69 49.52 -18.42
CA PHE A 19 4.46 49.31 -17.00
C PHE A 19 3.17 48.53 -16.75
N LEU A 20 2.06 48.92 -17.40
CA LEU A 20 0.79 48.21 -17.28
C LEU A 20 0.89 46.78 -17.83
N ALA A 21 1.62 46.57 -18.92
CA ALA A 21 1.85 45.23 -19.47
C ALA A 21 2.63 44.35 -18.48
N VAL A 22 3.66 44.89 -17.83
CA VAL A 22 4.42 44.15 -16.80
C VAL A 22 3.56 43.84 -15.59
N VAL A 23 2.79 44.81 -15.09
CA VAL A 23 1.86 44.60 -13.97
C VAL A 23 0.82 43.53 -14.31
N THR A 24 0.27 43.59 -15.52
CA THR A 24 -0.72 42.61 -15.99
C THR A 24 -0.10 41.23 -16.16
N TRP A 25 1.11 41.17 -16.71
CA TRP A 25 1.85 39.92 -16.85
C TRP A 25 2.17 39.31 -15.47
N LEU A 26 2.61 40.12 -14.51
CA LEU A 26 2.83 39.67 -13.14
C LEU A 26 1.54 39.18 -12.48
N TYR A 27 0.42 39.89 -12.67
CA TYR A 27 -0.89 39.46 -12.16
C TYR A 27 -1.32 38.11 -12.74
N ILE A 28 -1.20 37.96 -14.07
CA ILE A 28 -1.52 36.71 -14.77
C ILE A 28 -0.62 35.57 -14.28
N VAL A 29 0.70 35.79 -14.16
CA VAL A 29 1.63 34.76 -13.69
C VAL A 29 1.30 34.31 -12.27
N VAL A 30 0.97 35.23 -11.36
CA VAL A 30 0.60 34.90 -9.97
C VAL A 30 -0.69 34.08 -9.89
N GLU A 31 -1.68 34.40 -10.72
CA GLU A 31 -2.96 33.68 -10.72
C GLU A 31 -2.86 32.31 -11.43
N LEU A 32 -2.08 32.20 -12.51
CA LEU A 32 -1.84 30.95 -13.23
C LEU A 32 -1.08 29.92 -12.38
N ASP A 33 -0.13 30.37 -11.57
CA ASP A 33 0.68 29.47 -10.73
C ASP A 33 -0.18 28.77 -9.66
N LYS A 34 -1.18 29.47 -9.11
CA LYS A 34 -2.11 28.90 -8.13
C LYS A 34 -2.98 27.80 -8.73
N GLY A 35 -3.63 28.08 -9.86
CA GLY A 35 -4.55 27.12 -10.48
C GLY A 35 -3.85 25.85 -10.98
N ALA A 36 -2.64 25.99 -11.54
CA ALA A 36 -1.87 24.85 -12.02
C ALA A 36 -1.39 23.93 -10.88
N THR A 37 -1.02 24.52 -9.72
CA THR A 37 -0.50 23.75 -8.59
C THR A 37 -1.60 22.93 -7.90
N GLU A 38 -2.80 23.51 -7.72
CA GLU A 38 -3.92 22.85 -7.03
C GLU A 38 -4.47 21.65 -7.82
N GLU A 39 -4.65 21.78 -9.14
CA GLU A 39 -5.13 20.67 -9.99
C GLU A 39 -4.11 19.53 -10.06
N MET A 40 -2.82 19.86 -10.18
CA MET A 40 -1.73 18.88 -10.21
C MET A 40 -1.61 18.11 -8.89
N GLU A 41 -1.74 18.79 -7.74
CA GLU A 41 -1.67 18.14 -6.42
C GLU A 41 -2.88 17.20 -6.19
N ALA A 42 -4.08 17.63 -6.57
CA ALA A 42 -5.29 16.81 -6.47
C ALA A 42 -5.20 15.55 -7.36
N LEU A 43 -4.75 15.69 -8.61
CA LEU A 43 -4.54 14.56 -9.51
C LEU A 43 -3.44 13.63 -9.00
N GLN A 44 -2.33 14.17 -8.48
CA GLN A 44 -1.24 13.37 -7.92
C GLN A 44 -1.67 12.59 -6.66
N GLY A 45 -2.49 13.18 -5.81
CA GLY A 45 -3.11 12.52 -4.66
C GLY A 45 -4.07 11.40 -5.07
N ALA A 46 -4.93 11.66 -6.07
CA ALA A 46 -5.88 10.68 -6.60
C ALA A 46 -5.20 9.50 -7.29
N LEU A 47 -4.10 9.75 -8.03
CA LEU A 47 -3.29 8.69 -8.65
C LEU A 47 -2.49 7.90 -7.61
N SER A 48 -2.06 8.54 -6.53
CA SER A 48 -1.34 7.89 -5.44
C SER A 48 -2.20 6.89 -4.66
N SER A 49 -3.49 7.16 -4.50
CA SER A 49 -4.44 6.21 -3.86
C SER A 49 -4.72 4.99 -4.75
N HIS A 50 -4.66 5.18 -6.08
CA HIS A 50 -4.77 4.10 -7.07
C HIS A 50 -3.45 3.37 -7.32
N ARG A 51 -2.34 3.81 -6.72
CA ARG A 51 -1.04 3.19 -6.96
C ARG A 51 -0.99 1.82 -6.29
N MET A 52 -0.89 0.78 -7.11
CA MET A 52 -0.56 -0.55 -6.63
C MET A 52 0.86 -0.56 -6.07
N VAL A 53 1.02 -1.15 -4.90
CA VAL A 53 2.32 -1.34 -4.25
C VAL A 53 2.44 -2.79 -3.84
N SER A 54 3.68 -3.28 -3.74
CA SER A 54 3.96 -4.56 -3.12
C SER A 54 4.40 -4.34 -1.67
N LYS A 55 3.98 -5.22 -0.77
CA LYS A 55 4.39 -5.24 0.63
C LYS A 55 4.58 -6.68 1.07
N SER A 56 5.71 -6.97 1.70
CA SER A 56 5.92 -8.24 2.40
C SER A 56 5.27 -8.17 3.77
N VAL A 57 4.41 -9.14 4.08
CA VAL A 57 3.71 -9.23 5.35
C VAL A 57 3.93 -10.60 5.99
N PRO A 58 4.08 -10.66 7.32
CA PRO A 58 4.25 -11.91 8.04
C PRO A 58 2.97 -12.75 8.01
N ILE A 59 3.16 -14.07 8.03
CA ILE A 59 2.09 -15.06 8.02
C ILE A 59 1.84 -15.58 9.43
N ASN A 60 0.60 -15.52 9.87
CA ASN A 60 0.13 -16.08 11.12
C ASN A 60 -0.59 -17.40 10.87
N LEU A 61 -0.13 -18.42 11.58
CA LEU A 61 -0.76 -19.73 11.52
C LEU A 61 -2.01 -19.78 12.41
N LYS A 62 -3.12 -20.22 11.83
CA LYS A 62 -4.33 -20.57 12.59
C LYS A 62 -4.34 -22.06 12.84
N LEU A 63 -4.27 -22.44 14.11
CA LEU A 63 -4.44 -23.82 14.56
C LEU A 63 -5.79 -23.96 15.25
N GLU A 64 -6.52 -25.02 14.92
CA GLU A 64 -7.77 -25.39 15.55
C GLU A 64 -7.69 -26.80 16.12
N GLY A 65 -8.46 -27.06 17.18
CA GLY A 65 -8.49 -28.36 17.85
C GLY A 65 -7.40 -28.55 18.90
N VAL A 66 -7.43 -29.72 19.54
CA VAL A 66 -6.48 -30.11 20.59
C VAL A 66 -5.82 -31.43 20.19
N PRO A 67 -4.48 -31.53 20.25
CA PRO A 67 -3.78 -32.78 19.97
C PRO A 67 -4.23 -33.93 20.88
N SER A 68 -3.93 -35.17 20.50
CA SER A 68 -4.36 -36.35 21.25
C SER A 68 -3.86 -36.33 22.70
N LYS A 69 -4.60 -36.95 23.62
CA LYS A 69 -4.30 -36.91 25.06
C LYS A 69 -2.86 -37.35 25.35
N GLY A 70 -2.08 -36.48 25.97
CA GLY A 70 -0.65 -36.71 26.26
C GLY A 70 0.30 -36.27 25.15
N TYR A 71 -0.17 -35.53 24.15
CA TYR A 71 0.63 -34.86 23.14
C TYR A 71 0.41 -33.35 23.20
N GLU A 72 1.44 -32.57 22.86
CA GLU A 72 1.43 -31.12 22.80
C GLU A 72 2.10 -30.63 21.51
N VAL A 73 1.59 -29.54 20.97
CA VAL A 73 2.20 -28.85 19.82
C VAL A 73 3.36 -28.02 20.34
N GLN A 74 4.57 -28.22 19.82
CA GLN A 74 5.68 -27.33 20.14
C GLN A 74 5.53 -26.03 19.35
N HIS A 75 4.74 -25.09 19.89
CA HIS A 75 4.52 -23.77 19.29
C HIS A 75 5.83 -23.04 18.95
N ASP A 76 6.88 -23.27 19.75
CA ASP A 76 8.22 -22.69 19.58
C ASP A 76 9.02 -23.26 18.40
N LYS A 77 8.63 -24.45 17.89
CA LYS A 77 9.32 -25.14 16.78
C LYS A 77 8.48 -25.27 15.52
N ILE A 78 7.38 -24.53 15.43
CA ILE A 78 6.58 -24.48 14.20
C ILE A 78 7.40 -23.76 13.14
N ASP A 79 7.60 -24.42 12.01
CA ASP A 79 8.29 -23.86 10.87
C ASP A 79 7.30 -23.56 9.75
N ILE A 80 7.37 -22.36 9.19
CA ILE A 80 6.48 -21.88 8.12
C ILE A 80 7.39 -21.39 7.00
N GLU A 81 7.34 -22.09 5.86
CA GLU A 81 8.14 -21.73 4.69
C GLU A 81 7.22 -21.43 3.50
N PRO A 82 7.24 -20.19 2.98
CA PRO A 82 7.89 -18.98 3.50
C PRO A 82 7.13 -18.37 4.71
N SER A 83 7.85 -17.76 5.66
CA SER A 83 7.26 -17.08 6.83
C SER A 83 6.69 -15.69 6.53
N VAL A 84 7.03 -15.14 5.35
CA VAL A 84 6.54 -13.87 4.83
C VAL A 84 6.00 -14.07 3.42
N CYS A 85 4.91 -13.37 3.11
CA CYS A 85 4.31 -13.40 1.78
C CYS A 85 4.32 -12.01 1.14
N VAL A 86 4.59 -11.94 -0.16
CA VAL A 86 4.51 -10.70 -0.92
C VAL A 86 3.09 -10.48 -1.42
N MET A 87 2.49 -9.38 -1.00
CA MET A 87 1.16 -8.96 -1.43
C MET A 87 1.22 -7.73 -2.31
N LEU A 88 0.47 -7.74 -3.40
CA LEU A 88 0.31 -6.65 -4.35
C LEU A 88 -1.11 -6.08 -4.21
N GLY A 89 -1.23 -4.77 -4.01
CA GLY A 89 -2.54 -4.14 -3.94
C GLY A 89 -2.48 -2.63 -3.69
N PRO A 90 -3.63 -1.97 -3.53
CA PRO A 90 -3.70 -0.55 -3.24
C PRO A 90 -2.95 -0.20 -1.95
N ARG A 91 -2.14 0.86 -1.99
CA ARG A 91 -1.33 1.30 -0.85
C ARG A 91 -2.15 1.50 0.43
N SER A 92 -3.38 2.00 0.31
CA SER A 92 -4.29 2.24 1.44
C SER A 92 -4.64 0.96 2.20
N TYR A 93 -4.81 -0.17 1.51
CA TYR A 93 -5.09 -1.46 2.13
C TYR A 93 -3.84 -2.10 2.72
N LEU A 94 -2.74 -2.14 1.95
CA LEU A 94 -1.47 -2.71 2.43
C LEU A 94 -0.84 -1.93 3.59
N LYS A 95 -1.11 -0.62 3.71
CA LYS A 95 -0.64 0.18 4.86
C LYS A 95 -1.31 -0.26 6.17
N ARG A 96 -2.57 -0.69 6.12
CA ARG A 96 -3.35 -1.18 7.27
C ARG A 96 -3.09 -2.65 7.58
N LEU A 97 -2.61 -3.42 6.61
CA LEU A 97 -2.34 -4.84 6.77
C LEU A 97 -1.04 -5.07 7.57
N LEU A 98 -1.17 -5.64 8.78
CA LEU A 98 -0.05 -5.95 9.66
C LEU A 98 0.47 -7.38 9.46
N SER A 99 -0.45 -8.33 9.29
CA SER A 99 -0.18 -9.75 9.11
C SER A 99 -1.31 -10.38 8.30
N VAL A 100 -1.07 -11.58 7.78
CA VAL A 100 -2.09 -12.37 7.11
C VAL A 100 -2.28 -13.71 7.81
N ASP A 101 -3.52 -14.18 7.88
CA ASP A 101 -3.84 -15.46 8.48
C ASP A 101 -3.90 -16.57 7.41
N THR A 102 -3.44 -17.76 7.75
CA THR A 102 -3.64 -18.96 6.93
C THR A 102 -5.02 -19.56 7.17
N TYR A 103 -5.43 -20.47 6.28
CA TYR A 103 -6.54 -21.36 6.59
C TYR A 103 -6.27 -22.14 7.90
N PRO A 104 -7.29 -22.34 8.77
CA PRO A 104 -7.11 -23.09 10.00
C PRO A 104 -6.70 -24.53 9.72
N ILE A 105 -5.73 -25.01 10.49
CA ILE A 105 -5.29 -26.40 10.48
C ILE A 105 -5.89 -27.08 11.70
N ASP A 106 -6.71 -28.10 11.47
CA ASP A 106 -7.16 -28.98 12.53
C ASP A 106 -6.03 -29.92 12.96
N VAL A 107 -5.62 -29.83 14.23
CA VAL A 107 -4.61 -30.71 14.85
C VAL A 107 -5.24 -31.80 15.72
N THR A 108 -6.57 -31.93 15.70
CA THR A 108 -7.32 -32.86 16.55
C THR A 108 -6.90 -34.31 16.33
N GLY A 109 -6.50 -34.98 17.41
CA GLY A 109 -6.18 -36.42 17.39
C GLY A 109 -4.84 -36.77 16.72
N HIS A 110 -4.08 -35.80 16.22
CA HIS A 110 -2.78 -36.06 15.62
C HIS A 110 -1.72 -36.38 16.69
N THR A 111 -0.90 -37.39 16.40
CA THR A 111 0.17 -37.91 17.28
C THR A 111 1.56 -37.86 16.65
N LYS A 112 1.66 -37.35 15.42
CA LYS A 112 2.90 -37.23 14.63
C LYS A 112 3.01 -35.82 14.05
N THR A 113 4.23 -35.40 13.72
CA THR A 113 4.51 -34.15 13.00
C THR A 113 3.66 -34.04 11.75
N ILE A 114 3.01 -32.90 11.58
CA ILE A 114 2.16 -32.59 10.43
C ILE A 114 2.98 -31.69 9.50
N VAL A 115 3.11 -32.08 8.23
CA VAL A 115 3.65 -31.23 7.17
C VAL A 115 2.54 -31.05 6.16
N LYS A 116 2.07 -29.82 5.98
CA LYS A 116 0.94 -29.55 5.10
C LYS A 116 1.08 -28.21 4.39
N ASP A 117 0.76 -28.22 3.10
CA ASP A 117 0.64 -27.01 2.30
C ASP A 117 -0.74 -26.39 2.50
N ILE A 118 -0.76 -25.12 2.90
CA ILE A 118 -1.99 -24.41 3.26
C ILE A 118 -2.10 -23.12 2.49
N SER A 119 -3.33 -22.81 2.08
CA SER A 119 -3.63 -21.57 1.40
C SER A 119 -3.73 -20.40 2.39
N ILE A 120 -3.17 -19.26 1.97
CA ILE A 120 -3.30 -18.00 2.71
C ILE A 120 -4.70 -17.41 2.47
N ILE A 121 -5.36 -16.91 3.52
CA ILE A 121 -6.64 -16.22 3.38
C ILE A 121 -6.36 -14.78 2.96
N SER A 122 -6.91 -14.35 1.83
CA SER A 122 -6.80 -12.94 1.43
C SER A 122 -7.63 -12.05 2.37
N PRO A 123 -7.02 -11.05 3.03
CA PRO A 123 -7.70 -10.23 4.04
C PRO A 123 -8.63 -9.17 3.42
N PHE A 124 -8.39 -8.79 2.16
CA PHE A 124 -9.18 -7.78 1.45
C PHE A 124 -9.33 -8.15 -0.02
N GLU A 125 -10.44 -7.75 -0.63
CA GLU A 125 -10.63 -7.88 -2.08
C GLU A 125 -9.66 -6.95 -2.84
N GLY A 126 -9.19 -7.40 -4.00
CA GLY A 126 -8.25 -6.63 -4.84
C GLY A 126 -6.79 -6.65 -4.36
N ILE A 127 -6.44 -7.55 -3.43
CA ILE A 127 -5.05 -7.88 -3.12
C ILE A 127 -4.69 -9.18 -3.82
N ASP A 128 -3.61 -9.15 -4.61
CA ASP A 128 -3.01 -10.34 -5.18
C ASP A 128 -1.85 -10.83 -4.31
N ILE A 129 -1.75 -12.14 -4.17
CA ILE A 129 -0.80 -12.81 -3.28
C ILE A 129 0.11 -13.63 -4.17
N LYS A 130 1.41 -13.29 -4.18
CA LYS A 130 2.37 -13.95 -5.05
C LYS A 130 2.55 -15.42 -4.66
N GLU A 131 2.68 -15.70 -3.36
CA GLU A 131 2.79 -17.05 -2.81
C GLU A 131 1.46 -17.48 -2.15
N LYS A 132 0.56 -18.12 -2.91
CA LYS A 132 -0.77 -18.52 -2.41
C LYS A 132 -0.74 -19.70 -1.43
N PHE A 133 0.33 -20.49 -1.45
CA PHE A 133 0.50 -21.70 -0.65
C PHE A 133 1.77 -21.59 0.18
N VAL A 134 1.68 -22.01 1.43
CA VAL A 134 2.82 -22.11 2.34
C VAL A 134 2.90 -23.49 2.95
N THR A 135 4.12 -24.01 3.08
CA THR A 135 4.37 -25.29 3.73
C THR A 135 4.53 -25.03 5.22
N VAL A 136 3.68 -25.67 6.02
CA VAL A 136 3.73 -25.57 7.48
C VAL A 136 4.13 -26.91 8.05
N THR A 137 5.18 -26.90 8.89
CA THR A 137 5.65 -28.04 9.66
C THR A 137 5.32 -27.84 11.13
N ILE A 138 4.42 -28.67 11.65
CA ILE A 138 3.94 -28.63 13.05
C ILE A 138 4.47 -29.87 13.78
N PRO A 139 5.53 -29.73 14.60
CA PRO A 139 6.03 -30.82 15.43
C PRO A 139 5.11 -31.07 16.62
N ILE A 140 4.55 -32.29 16.69
CA ILE A 140 3.74 -32.77 17.81
C ILE A 140 4.57 -33.77 18.59
N VAL A 141 4.79 -33.50 19.89
CA VAL A 141 5.53 -34.40 20.78
C VAL A 141 4.68 -34.90 21.91
N LYS A 142 5.08 -36.02 22.50
CA LYS A 142 4.44 -36.54 23.70
C LYS A 142 4.84 -35.67 24.90
N ILE A 143 3.86 -35.26 25.69
CA ILE A 143 4.07 -34.60 26.98
C ILE A 143 4.72 -35.64 27.90
N ALA A 144 6.03 -35.52 28.10
CA ALA A 144 6.71 -36.29 29.13
C ALA A 144 6.27 -35.70 30.47
N LYS A 145 5.46 -36.47 31.21
CA LYS A 145 5.08 -36.12 32.57
C LYS A 145 6.31 -36.36 33.44
N GLU A 146 6.96 -35.29 33.91
CA GLU A 146 7.87 -35.37 35.07
C GLU A 146 7.08 -35.79 36.32
#